data_AF-A0A1A8K3K2-F1
#
_entry.id   AF-A0A1A8K3K2-F1
#
_cell.length_a   1.000
_cell.length_b   1.000
_cell.length_c   1.000
_cell.angle_alpha   90.00
_cell.angle_beta   90.00
_cell.angle_gamma   90.00
#
_symmetry.space_group_name_H-M   'P 1'
#
loop_
_entity.id
_entity.type
_entity.pdbx_description
1 polymer ?
#
loop_
_entity_poly.entity_id
_entity_poly.type
_entity_poly.pdbx_seq_one_letter_code
_entity_poly.pdbx_strand_id
1 'polypeptide(L)'
;GHCVRRMDHHCPWINNCVGEDNHWLFLQLCFYAQVLSLFTLVLDFCQYYYFQPLTKLDQEKFTTRHELALLRVSALMGVVMFGGMTSLFYT
;
A
#
# COMPACT_ATOMS: atom_id res chain seq x y z
N GLY A 1 10.75 -11.28 26.13
CA GLY A 1 11.28 -11.41 24.76
C GLY A 1 11.66 -12.86 24.53
N HIS A 2 11.50 -13.36 23.31
CA HIS A 2 11.95 -14.69 22.90
C HIS A 2 12.98 -14.53 21.76
N CYS A 3 13.86 -15.51 21.58
CA CYS A 3 14.81 -15.49 20.48
C CYS A 3 14.10 -15.86 19.16
N VAL A 4 14.34 -15.07 18.12
CA VAL A 4 13.82 -15.29 16.77
C VAL A 4 14.99 -15.73 15.88
N ARG A 5 14.83 -16.86 15.19
CA ARG A 5 15.91 -17.43 14.36
C ARG A 5 16.10 -16.60 13.10
N ARG A 6 17.35 -16.21 12.82
CA ARG A 6 17.73 -15.25 11.77
C ARG A 6 16.77 -14.06 11.73
N MET A 7 16.63 -13.40 12.87
CA MET A 7 15.81 -12.20 12.99
C MET A 7 16.28 -11.16 12.00
N ASP A 8 15.34 -10.65 11.22
CA ASP A 8 15.54 -9.52 10.32
C ASP A 8 15.20 -8.23 11.08
N HIS A 9 13.93 -8.05 11.44
CA HIS A 9 13.49 -6.90 12.22
C HIS A 9 12.22 -7.18 13.05
N HIS A 10 11.94 -6.33 14.04
CA HIS A 10 10.62 -6.28 14.69
C HIS A 10 9.72 -5.32 13.93
N CYS A 11 8.58 -5.81 13.44
CA CYS A 11 7.65 -5.04 12.63
C CYS A 11 6.39 -4.68 13.43
N PRO A 12 6.20 -3.39 13.79
CA PRO A 12 5.01 -2.95 14.51
C PRO A 12 3.72 -3.16 13.72
N TRP A 13 3.80 -3.14 12.38
CA TRP A 13 2.63 -3.23 11.48
C TRP A 13 1.93 -4.58 11.53
N ILE A 14 2.68 -5.65 11.75
CA ILE A 14 2.14 -7.01 11.96
C ILE A 14 2.18 -7.42 13.42
N ASN A 15 2.60 -6.51 14.31
CA ASN A 15 2.81 -6.75 15.74
C ASN A 15 3.63 -8.03 16.01
N ASN A 16 4.67 -8.27 15.21
CA ASN A 16 5.47 -9.49 15.26
C ASN A 16 6.91 -9.26 14.77
N CYS A 17 7.83 -10.14 15.17
CA CYS A 17 9.17 -10.18 14.60
C CYS A 17 9.16 -10.92 13.25
N VAL A 18 9.90 -10.39 12.28
CA VAL A 18 10.18 -11.04 11.00
C VAL A 18 11.53 -11.75 11.12
N GLY A 19 11.56 -13.02 10.76
CA GLY A 19 12.74 -13.88 10.79
C GLY A 19 12.55 -15.07 9.85
N GLU A 20 13.40 -16.09 9.98
CA GLU A 20 13.48 -17.19 9.00
C GLU A 20 12.14 -17.87 8.68
N ASP A 21 11.32 -18.08 9.71
CA ASP A 21 10.09 -18.88 9.59
C ASP A 21 8.94 -18.12 8.90
N ASN A 22 8.98 -16.78 8.87
CA ASN A 22 7.92 -15.94 8.32
C ASN A 22 8.41 -14.88 7.32
N HIS A 23 9.70 -14.85 6.97
CA HIS A 23 10.25 -13.88 6.02
C HIS A 23 9.51 -13.92 4.67
N TRP A 24 9.24 -15.11 4.14
CA TRP A 24 8.55 -15.26 2.86
C TRP A 24 7.09 -14.77 2.93
N LEU A 25 6.40 -14.98 4.06
CA LEU A 25 5.05 -14.48 4.30
C LEU A 25 5.04 -12.96 4.34
N PHE A 26 6.05 -12.35 4.95
CA PHE A 26 6.21 -10.90 5.00
C PHE A 26 6.43 -10.31 3.60
N LEU A 27 7.27 -10.93 2.77
CA LEU A 27 7.44 -10.52 1.37
C LEU A 27 6.14 -10.64 0.57
N GLN A 28 5.38 -11.72 0.77
CA GLN A 28 4.08 -11.91 0.12
C GLN A 28 3.05 -10.85 0.58
N LEU A 29 3.05 -10.48 1.86
CA LEU A 29 2.25 -9.37 2.38
C LEU A 29 2.60 -8.04 1.67
N CYS A 30 3.90 -7.73 1.56
CA CYS A 30 4.37 -6.53 0.86
C CYS A 30 3.94 -6.53 -0.62
N PHE A 31 4.08 -7.66 -1.30
CA PHE A 31 3.68 -7.80 -2.70
C PHE A 31 2.18 -7.56 -2.91
N TYR A 32 1.31 -8.21 -2.10
CA TYR A 32 -0.14 -8.01 -2.24
C TYR A 32 -0.58 -6.60 -1.88
N ALA A 33 0.04 -5.99 -0.87
CA ALA A 33 -0.22 -4.59 -0.56
C ALA A 33 0.13 -3.68 -1.76
N GLN A 34 1.25 -3.92 -2.43
CA GLN A 34 1.64 -3.19 -3.64
C GLN A 34 0.64 -3.38 -4.79
N VAL A 35 0.20 -4.62 -5.03
CA VAL A 35 -0.81 -4.93 -6.07
C VAL A 35 -2.13 -4.23 -5.77
N LEU A 36 -2.59 -4.25 -4.52
CA LEU A 36 -3.82 -3.57 -4.10
C LEU A 36 -3.72 -2.06 -4.31
N SER A 37 -2.60 -1.44 -3.94
CA SER A 37 -2.39 0.00 -4.18
C SER A 37 -2.43 0.37 -5.67
N LEU A 38 -1.83 -0.45 -6.54
CA LEU A 38 -1.88 -0.22 -8.00
C LEU A 38 -3.29 -0.42 -8.55
N PHE A 39 -4.01 -1.44 -8.07
CA PHE A 39 -5.38 -1.71 -8.47
C PHE A 39 -6.32 -0.55 -8.13
N THR A 40 -6.24 -0.01 -6.91
CA THR A 40 -7.02 1.16 -6.49
C THR A 40 -6.70 2.38 -7.36
N LEU A 41 -5.42 2.63 -7.67
CA LEU A 41 -5.01 3.74 -8.54
C LEU A 41 -5.63 3.64 -9.94
N VAL A 42 -5.68 2.43 -10.52
CA VAL A 42 -6.31 2.18 -11.82
C VAL A 42 -7.82 2.41 -11.74
N LEU A 43 -8.49 1.92 -10.69
CA LEU A 43 -9.92 2.14 -10.50
C LEU A 43 -10.27 3.63 -10.36
N ASP A 44 -9.48 4.38 -9.58
CA ASP A 44 -9.67 5.82 -9.42
C ASP A 44 -9.52 6.55 -10.75
N PHE A 45 -8.49 6.20 -11.53
CA PHE A 45 -8.31 6.73 -12.88
C PHE A 45 -9.53 6.41 -13.77
N CYS A 46 -9.98 5.16 -13.78
CA CYS A 46 -11.13 4.75 -14.56
C CYS A 46 -12.41 5.49 -14.13
N GLN A 47 -12.63 5.66 -12.83
CA GLN A 47 -13.77 6.37 -12.27
C GLN A 47 -13.81 7.82 -12.76
N TYR A 48 -12.67 8.52 -12.65
CA TYR A 48 -12.52 9.92 -13.06
C TYR A 48 -12.80 10.12 -14.56
N TYR A 49 -12.23 9.27 -15.43
CA TYR A 49 -12.32 9.45 -16.88
C TYR A 49 -13.58 8.85 -17.52
N TYR A 50 -14.17 7.79 -16.97
CA TYR A 50 -15.25 7.05 -17.62
C TYR A 50 -16.61 7.10 -16.90
N PHE A 51 -16.64 7.23 -15.57
CA PHE A 51 -17.85 6.98 -14.78
C PHE A 51 -18.49 8.22 -14.13
N GLN A 52 -17.88 9.41 -14.22
CA GLN A 52 -18.49 10.64 -13.70
C GLN A 52 -19.44 11.33 -14.71
N PRO A 53 -20.70 10.87 -14.84
CA PRO A 53 -21.77 11.84 -15.03
C PRO A 53 -23.00 11.49 -14.18
N LEU A 54 -22.96 11.54 -12.84
CA LEU A 54 -24.20 11.48 -12.05
C LEU A 54 -24.19 12.25 -10.72
N THR A 55 -25.10 13.23 -10.67
CA THR A 55 -25.78 13.93 -9.53
C THR A 55 -25.19 15.19 -8.88
N LYS A 56 -26.11 16.12 -8.55
CA LYS A 56 -25.96 17.56 -8.24
C LYS A 56 -25.71 17.91 -6.75
N LEU A 57 -24.94 17.11 -6.01
CA LEU A 57 -24.16 17.73 -4.91
C LEU A 57 -23.04 18.56 -5.56
N ASP A 58 -22.21 19.31 -4.81
CA ASP A 58 -20.87 19.68 -5.33
C ASP A 58 -19.98 18.41 -5.37
N GLN A 59 -20.51 17.41 -6.07
CA GLN A 59 -20.07 16.04 -6.24
C GLN A 59 -18.71 16.07 -6.92
N GLU A 60 -18.52 16.99 -7.86
CA GLU A 60 -17.24 17.26 -8.49
C GLU A 60 -16.16 17.59 -7.44
N LYS A 61 -16.44 18.50 -6.50
CA LYS A 61 -15.47 18.92 -5.49
C LYS A 61 -15.28 17.88 -4.39
N PHE A 62 -16.32 17.15 -4.02
CA PHE A 62 -16.23 16.03 -3.07
C PHE A 62 -15.45 14.85 -3.66
N THR A 63 -15.76 14.45 -4.89
CA THR A 63 -15.11 13.36 -5.63
C THR A 63 -13.66 13.72 -5.94
N THR A 64 -13.38 14.91 -6.48
CA THR A 64 -12.01 15.35 -6.76
C THR A 64 -11.15 15.37 -5.48
N ARG A 65 -11.71 15.80 -4.34
CA ARG A 65 -10.98 15.78 -3.07
C ARG A 65 -10.75 14.37 -2.54
N HIS A 66 -11.73 13.48 -2.67
CA HIS A 66 -11.59 12.08 -2.25
C HIS A 66 -10.62 11.31 -3.14
N GLU A 67 -10.74 11.41 -4.46
CA GLU A 67 -9.84 10.79 -5.43
C GLU A 67 -8.41 11.32 -5.27
N LEU A 68 -8.23 12.63 -5.09
CA LEU A 68 -6.91 13.20 -4.84
C LEU A 68 -6.33 12.73 -3.50
N ALA A 69 -7.15 12.53 -2.47
CA ALA A 69 -6.70 11.97 -1.20
C ALA A 69 -6.32 10.50 -1.33
N LEU A 70 -7.14 9.68 -2.00
CA LEU A 70 -6.86 8.26 -2.26
C LEU A 70 -5.62 8.08 -3.13
N LEU A 71 -5.45 8.89 -4.17
CA LEU A 71 -4.27 8.89 -5.02
C LEU A 71 -3.01 9.27 -4.24
N ARG A 72 -3.07 10.32 -3.41
CA ARG A 72 -1.93 10.75 -2.58
C ARG A 72 -1.54 9.71 -1.54
N VAL A 73 -2.53 9.10 -0.87
CA VAL A 73 -2.29 8.04 0.11
C VAL A 73 -1.73 6.79 -0.57
N SER A 74 -2.27 6.39 -1.71
CA SER A 74 -1.82 5.22 -2.46
C SER A 74 -0.42 5.41 -3.06
N ALA A 75 -0.13 6.60 -3.59
CA ALA A 75 1.20 6.94 -4.09
C ALA A 75 2.25 6.98 -2.97
N LEU A 76 1.93 7.60 -1.83
CA LEU A 76 2.81 7.61 -0.66
C LEU A 76 3.09 6.19 -0.16
N MET A 77 2.04 5.37 -0.03
CA MET A 77 2.18 3.97 0.37
C MET A 77 3.02 3.18 -0.63
N GLY A 78 2.81 3.37 -1.94
CA GLY A 78 3.61 2.75 -3.00
C GLY A 78 5.10 3.12 -2.93
N VAL A 79 5.42 4.40 -2.69
CA VAL A 79 6.82 4.85 -2.54
C VAL A 79 7.46 4.24 -1.29
N VAL A 80 6.75 4.21 -0.16
CA VAL A 80 7.23 3.62 1.09
C VAL A 80 7.49 2.12 0.93
N MET A 81 6.59 1.41 0.25
CA MET A 81 6.72 -0.03 0.01
C MET A 81 7.83 -0.34 -1.00
N PHE A 82 7.97 0.44 -2.08
CA PHE A 82 9.08 0.29 -3.02
C PHE A 82 10.43 0.55 -2.35
N GLY A 83 10.55 1.64 -1.57
CA GLY A 83 11.73 1.94 -0.78
C GLY A 83 12.07 0.81 0.20
N GLY A 84 11.08 0.35 0.97
CA GLY A 84 11.21 -0.76 1.92
C GLY A 84 11.67 -2.06 1.27
N MET A 85 11.11 -2.40 0.11
CA MET A 85 11.52 -3.58 -0.67
C MET A 85 12.95 -3.44 -1.19
N THR A 86 13.36 -2.27 -1.67
CA THR A 86 14.75 -2.07 -2.11
C THR A 86 15.73 -2.18 -0.96
N SER A 87 15.42 -1.66 0.23
CA SER A 87 16.29 -1.78 1.40
C SER A 87 16.50 -3.22 1.88
N LEU A 88 15.53 -4.13 1.65
CA LEU A 88 15.67 -5.57 1.98
C LEU A 88 16.69 -6.29 1.08
N PHE A 89 16.97 -5.77 -0.13
CA PHE A 89 17.98 -6.36 -1.03
C PHE A 89 19.40 -5.83 -0.77
N TYR A 90 19.55 -4.80 0.06
CA TYR A 90 20.84 -4.19 0.41
C TYR A 90 21.27 -4.45 1.86
N THR A 91 20.53 -5.29 2.59
CA THR A 91 20.87 -5.81 3.93
C THR A 91 21.09 -7.31 3.88
#